data_AF-A0A2T0RI36-F1
#
_entry.id   AF-A0A2T0RI36-F1
#
_cell.length_a   1.000
_cell.length_b   1.000
_cell.length_c   1.000
_cell.angle_alpha   90.00
_cell.angle_beta   90.00
_cell.angle_gamma   90.00
#
_symmetry.space_group_name_H-M   'P 1'
#
loop_
_entity.id
_entity.type
_entity.pdbx_description
1 polymer ?
#
loop_
_entity_poly.entity_id
_entity_poly.type
_entity_poly.pdbx_seq_one_letter_code
_entity_poly.pdbx_strand_id
1 'polypeptide(L)'
;MLATIASAGPETIRVATFSTELSRKGPGLLLRDILKGQDPQISAVADVIATVRPDVVLLTDFDYDHGRAALEAFARVLSESGVDYPYAFSARPNAGQATGLDLDRNGRLGEPRDAQGYGRFAGQGGVALLSRFPLHETGVVDFSGLLWRDLPGARLPFTDAGPFLSVAVEEVQRLSSTTHLMVPVSLPDGATLTLLAFAATPPVFDGTEDRNGLRNADEIALWARVLDGAMGVRADGPLVVLGKANLDPQDGEGLHRQITELLSHPRLQDARPRSDGGAVAQSRGHEGDPGLDTADWSEPEDNGPGNLRVDYVLPSRDVEVVDAGVFWPSGGVGLELVEAASRHRLVWVDLRLP
;
A
#
# COMPACT_ATOMS: atom_id res chain seq x y z
N MET A 1 -47.88 -22.50 -1.33
CA MET A 1 -47.17 -21.59 -2.24
C MET A 1 -45.70 -21.67 -1.83
N LEU A 2 -44.92 -22.50 -2.52
CA LEU A 2 -43.49 -22.68 -2.25
C LEU A 2 -42.77 -21.46 -2.79
N ALA A 3 -42.17 -20.66 -1.92
CA ALA A 3 -41.31 -19.55 -2.31
C ALA A 3 -40.02 -20.14 -2.86
N THR A 4 -39.79 -19.96 -4.16
CA THR A 4 -38.50 -20.18 -4.79
C THR A 4 -37.52 -19.18 -4.19
N ILE A 5 -36.57 -19.67 -3.40
CA ILE A 5 -35.40 -18.89 -3.01
C ILE A 5 -34.61 -18.68 -4.31
N ALA A 6 -34.68 -17.47 -4.86
CA ALA A 6 -33.76 -17.09 -5.91
C ALA A 6 -32.36 -17.13 -5.29
N SER A 7 -31.51 -18.04 -5.76
CA SER A 7 -30.08 -17.94 -5.52
C SER A 7 -29.64 -16.61 -6.12
N ALA A 8 -29.30 -15.64 -5.27
CA ALA A 8 -28.55 -14.49 -5.74
C ALA A 8 -27.28 -15.04 -6.42
N GLY A 9 -26.96 -14.54 -7.60
CA GLY A 9 -25.67 -14.83 -8.21
C GLY A 9 -24.55 -14.36 -7.28
N PRO A 10 -23.33 -14.90 -7.44
CA PRO A 10 -22.20 -14.49 -6.62
C PRO A 10 -21.95 -12.97 -6.79
N GLU A 11 -21.96 -12.25 -5.66
CA GLU A 11 -21.83 -10.80 -5.58
C GLU A 11 -20.42 -10.38 -6.01
N THR A 12 -20.32 -9.41 -6.92
CA THR A 12 -19.03 -8.82 -7.31
C THR A 12 -18.59 -7.86 -6.20
N ILE A 13 -17.35 -8.01 -5.74
CA ILE A 13 -16.73 -7.18 -4.70
C ILE A 13 -15.58 -6.37 -5.30
N ARG A 14 -15.61 -5.05 -5.14
CA ARG A 14 -14.52 -4.16 -5.56
C ARG A 14 -13.50 -3.98 -4.45
N VAL A 15 -12.28 -4.44 -4.68
CA VAL A 15 -11.14 -4.23 -3.77
C VAL A 15 -10.18 -3.22 -4.39
N ALA A 16 -9.76 -2.23 -3.60
CA ALA A 16 -8.90 -1.15 -4.09
C ALA A 16 -7.75 -0.82 -3.13
N THR A 17 -6.72 -0.20 -3.68
CA THR A 17 -5.71 0.53 -2.91
C THR A 17 -5.52 1.93 -3.46
N PHE A 18 -5.21 2.88 -2.58
CA PHE A 18 -4.95 4.27 -2.94
C PHE A 18 -3.91 4.90 -2.02
N SER A 19 -2.75 5.28 -2.57
CA SER A 19 -1.80 6.11 -1.83
C SER A 19 -2.28 7.55 -1.82
N THR A 20 -2.81 7.99 -0.70
CA THR A 20 -3.58 9.24 -0.63
C THR A 20 -2.73 10.48 -0.41
N GLU A 21 -1.48 10.29 0.04
CA GLU A 21 -0.62 11.38 0.51
C GLU A 21 -1.27 12.24 1.61
N LEU A 22 -2.26 11.68 2.32
CA LEU A 22 -2.87 12.25 3.52
C LEU A 22 -1.97 12.05 4.74
N SER A 23 -0.71 12.49 4.59
CA SER A 23 0.25 12.61 5.66
C SER A 23 0.59 14.08 5.87
N ARG A 24 0.92 14.46 7.10
CA ARG A 24 1.25 15.84 7.47
C ARG A 24 2.62 15.91 8.12
N LYS A 25 3.09 17.13 8.37
CA LYS A 25 4.42 17.37 8.95
C LYS A 25 4.50 17.06 10.46
N GLY A 26 3.39 16.72 11.11
CA GLY A 26 3.34 16.49 12.55
C GLY A 26 2.07 15.75 12.98
N PRO A 27 2.09 15.15 14.19
CA PRO A 27 0.99 14.32 14.68
C PRO A 27 -0.29 15.14 14.87
N GLY A 28 -1.44 14.53 14.55
CA GLY A 28 -2.76 15.14 14.72
C GLY A 28 -3.11 16.27 13.73
N LEU A 29 -2.16 16.70 12.89
CA LEU A 29 -2.43 17.72 11.87
C LEU A 29 -3.41 17.22 10.80
N LEU A 30 -3.32 15.94 10.43
CA LEU A 30 -4.29 15.34 9.50
C LEU A 30 -5.71 15.43 10.07
N LEU A 31 -5.92 14.97 11.31
CA LEU A 31 -7.21 15.07 12.00
C LEU A 31 -7.72 16.52 12.03
N ARG A 32 -6.85 17.49 12.38
CA ARG A 32 -7.18 18.91 12.36
C ARG A 32 -7.68 19.35 10.98
N ASP A 33 -7.00 18.95 9.91
CA ASP A 33 -7.32 19.38 8.55
C ASP A 33 -8.62 18.73 8.04
N ILE A 34 -8.86 17.45 8.36
CA ILE A 34 -10.14 16.77 8.11
C ILE A 34 -11.28 17.51 8.81
N LEU A 35 -11.15 17.79 10.12
CA LEU A 35 -12.21 18.44 10.90
C LEU A 35 -12.49 19.88 10.49
N LYS A 36 -11.51 20.56 9.87
CA LYS A 36 -11.72 21.90 9.32
C LYS A 36 -12.55 21.88 8.03
N GLY A 37 -12.48 20.80 7.25
CA GLY A 37 -13.25 20.64 6.00
C GLY A 37 -12.90 21.66 4.92
N GLN A 38 -11.67 22.18 4.89
CA GLN A 38 -11.22 23.23 3.96
C GLN A 38 -10.03 22.82 3.11
N ASP A 39 -9.49 21.61 3.32
CA ASP A 39 -8.34 21.11 2.60
C ASP A 39 -8.80 20.48 1.27
N PRO A 40 -8.48 21.08 0.11
CA PRO A 40 -8.95 20.58 -1.18
C PRO A 40 -8.40 19.19 -1.50
N GLN A 41 -7.23 18.81 -0.97
CA GLN A 41 -6.68 17.46 -1.16
C GLN A 41 -7.58 16.42 -0.50
N ILE A 42 -8.02 16.69 0.74
CA ILE A 42 -8.87 15.75 1.50
C ILE A 42 -10.21 15.56 0.77
N SER A 43 -10.82 16.64 0.30
CA SER A 43 -12.06 16.57 -0.49
C SER A 43 -11.84 15.80 -1.80
N ALA A 44 -10.75 16.06 -2.51
CA ALA A 44 -10.43 15.37 -3.76
C ALA A 44 -10.20 13.86 -3.56
N VAL A 45 -9.47 13.45 -2.51
CA VAL A 45 -9.31 12.03 -2.16
C VAL A 45 -10.66 11.39 -1.84
N ALA A 46 -11.52 12.07 -1.09
CA ALA A 46 -12.86 11.58 -0.79
C ALA A 46 -13.73 11.41 -2.04
N ASP A 47 -13.70 12.39 -2.95
CA ASP A 47 -14.46 12.38 -4.20
C ASP A 47 -13.96 11.31 -5.19
N VAL A 48 -12.65 11.05 -5.24
CA VAL A 48 -12.08 9.91 -5.99
C VAL A 48 -12.64 8.59 -5.45
N ILE A 49 -12.60 8.37 -4.13
CA ILE A 49 -13.14 7.15 -3.51
C ILE A 49 -14.65 7.07 -3.73
N ALA A 50 -15.38 8.19 -3.64
CA ALA A 50 -16.82 8.26 -3.87
C ALA A 50 -17.23 8.01 -5.33
N THR A 51 -16.34 8.31 -6.28
CA THR A 51 -16.52 8.02 -7.70
C THR A 51 -16.29 6.54 -7.99
N VAL A 52 -15.21 5.96 -7.45
CA VAL A 52 -14.85 4.55 -7.71
C VAL A 52 -15.71 3.57 -6.90
N ARG A 53 -16.16 3.98 -5.70
CA ARG A 53 -17.00 3.23 -4.76
C ARG A 53 -16.50 1.80 -4.45
N PRO A 54 -15.24 1.61 -4.03
CA PRO A 54 -14.77 0.28 -3.65
C PRO A 54 -15.56 -0.26 -2.43
N ASP A 55 -15.72 -1.57 -2.34
CA ASP A 55 -16.32 -2.20 -1.16
C ASP A 55 -15.30 -2.32 -0.03
N VAL A 56 -14.02 -2.51 -0.39
CA VAL A 56 -12.89 -2.48 0.53
C VAL A 56 -11.76 -1.66 -0.09
N VAL A 57 -11.22 -0.69 0.67
CA VAL A 57 -10.11 0.14 0.22
C VAL A 57 -9.00 0.21 1.25
N LEU A 58 -7.76 -0.07 0.80
CA LEU A 58 -6.54 0.19 1.54
C LEU A 58 -5.98 1.56 1.17
N LEU A 59 -5.96 2.46 2.14
CA LEU A 59 -5.29 3.76 2.06
C LEU A 59 -3.85 3.62 2.54
N THR A 60 -2.90 4.11 1.75
CA THR A 60 -1.49 4.28 2.16
C THR A 60 -1.13 5.76 2.25
N ASP A 61 -0.02 6.07 2.91
CA ASP A 61 0.38 7.43 3.26
C ASP A 61 -0.69 8.18 4.08
N PHE A 62 -1.38 7.47 4.99
CA PHE A 62 -2.40 8.04 5.88
C PHE A 62 -1.87 8.09 7.32
N ASP A 63 -1.83 9.28 7.94
CA ASP A 63 -1.30 9.39 9.31
C ASP A 63 -2.11 8.60 10.34
N TYR A 64 -1.43 7.78 11.12
CA TYR A 64 -1.98 6.99 12.21
C TYR A 64 -2.05 7.81 13.50
N ASP A 65 -3.19 7.71 14.19
CA ASP A 65 -3.35 8.06 15.60
C ASP A 65 -3.93 6.86 16.36
N HIS A 66 -3.54 6.69 17.62
CA HIS A 66 -3.91 5.49 18.40
C HIS A 66 -5.42 5.29 18.57
N GLY A 67 -6.18 6.38 18.58
CA GLY A 67 -7.64 6.34 18.70
C GLY A 67 -8.36 6.17 17.37
N ARG A 68 -7.63 6.09 16.24
CA ARG A 68 -8.18 6.10 14.88
C ARG A 68 -9.06 7.33 14.59
N ALA A 69 -8.89 8.42 15.33
CA ALA A 69 -9.74 9.60 15.24
C ALA A 69 -9.68 10.25 13.85
N ALA A 70 -8.49 10.30 13.22
CA ALA A 70 -8.34 10.79 11.86
C ALA A 70 -9.07 9.89 10.85
N LEU A 71 -8.92 8.57 10.99
CA LEU A 71 -9.56 7.59 10.11
C LEU A 71 -11.08 7.62 10.23
N GLU A 72 -11.61 7.65 11.44
CA GLU A 72 -13.06 7.78 11.69
C GLU A 72 -13.62 9.12 11.19
N ALA A 73 -12.85 10.20 11.31
CA ALA A 73 -13.23 11.49 10.75
C ALA A 73 -13.26 11.46 9.22
N PHE A 74 -12.28 10.82 8.59
CA PHE A 74 -12.25 10.66 7.14
C PHE A 74 -13.38 9.76 6.63
N ALA A 75 -13.72 8.69 7.37
CA ALA A 75 -14.88 7.85 7.06
C ALA A 75 -16.21 8.64 7.06
N ARG A 76 -16.35 9.65 7.93
CA ARG A 76 -17.51 10.56 7.91
C ARG A 76 -17.52 11.46 6.67
N VAL A 77 -16.36 11.99 6.26
CA VAL A 77 -16.24 12.77 5.00
C VAL A 77 -16.69 11.91 3.81
N LEU A 78 -16.27 10.64 3.76
CA LEU A 78 -16.69 9.71 2.69
C LEU A 78 -18.20 9.45 2.70
N SER A 79 -18.80 9.31 3.89
CA SER A 79 -20.25 9.16 4.06
C SER A 79 -21.00 10.38 3.52
N GLU A 80 -20.51 11.59 3.81
CA GLU A 80 -21.05 12.85 3.27
C GLU A 80 -20.89 12.95 1.75
N SER A 81 -19.81 12.37 1.18
CA SER A 81 -19.62 12.19 -0.27
C SER A 81 -20.40 11.00 -0.87
N GLY A 82 -21.22 10.29 -0.08
CA GLY A 82 -22.16 9.27 -0.57
C GLY A 82 -21.62 7.83 -0.60
N VAL A 83 -20.56 7.53 0.14
CA VAL A 83 -20.05 6.16 0.35
C VAL A 83 -19.81 5.87 1.83
N ASP A 84 -20.48 4.84 2.35
CA ASP A 84 -20.40 4.45 3.75
C ASP A 84 -19.43 3.28 3.97
N TYR A 85 -18.47 3.46 4.88
CA TYR A 85 -17.57 2.41 5.38
C TYR A 85 -17.77 2.23 6.90
N PRO A 86 -18.71 1.38 7.33
CA PRO A 86 -18.97 1.14 8.74
C PRO A 86 -17.82 0.44 9.48
N TYR A 87 -16.87 -0.16 8.76
CA TYR A 87 -15.72 -0.85 9.34
C TYR A 87 -14.43 -0.16 8.93
N ALA A 88 -13.61 0.18 9.92
CA ALA A 88 -12.35 0.88 9.73
C ALA A 88 -11.26 0.25 10.61
N PHE A 89 -10.08 0.02 10.06
CA PHE A 89 -8.96 -0.57 10.77
C PHE A 89 -7.65 0.12 10.41
N SER A 90 -6.80 0.36 11.40
CA SER A 90 -5.41 0.75 11.17
C SER A 90 -4.54 0.20 12.30
N ALA A 91 -3.30 -0.12 11.96
CA ALA A 91 -2.28 -0.54 12.92
C ALA A 91 -1.19 0.53 12.99
N ARG A 92 -0.48 0.59 14.13
CA ARG A 92 0.62 1.52 14.30
C ARG A 92 1.75 1.19 13.31
N PRO A 93 2.14 2.11 12.41
CA PRO A 93 3.26 1.86 11.50
C PRO A 93 4.60 1.97 12.22
N ASN A 94 5.63 1.37 11.62
CA ASN A 94 7.03 1.52 12.04
C ASN A 94 7.60 2.91 11.72
N ALA A 95 6.98 3.65 10.79
CA ALA A 95 7.38 4.99 10.41
C ALA A 95 7.43 5.95 11.63
N GLY A 96 8.59 6.57 11.83
CA GLY A 96 8.85 7.50 12.92
C GLY A 96 8.95 6.88 14.32
N GLN A 97 8.94 5.54 14.44
CA GLN A 97 9.26 4.88 15.70
C GLN A 97 10.77 4.91 15.95
N ALA A 98 11.21 5.65 16.96
CA ALA A 98 12.63 5.78 17.29
C ALA A 98 13.28 4.43 17.62
N THR A 99 14.48 4.19 17.07
CA THR A 99 15.32 3.04 17.44
C THR A 99 16.30 3.36 18.57
N GLY A 100 16.66 4.64 18.73
CA GLY A 100 17.71 5.09 19.65
C GLY A 100 19.14 4.85 19.12
N LEU A 101 19.28 4.45 17.86
CA LEU A 101 20.55 4.19 17.18
C LEU A 101 20.77 5.16 16.02
N ASP A 102 22.01 5.31 15.59
CA ASP A 102 22.40 6.04 14.36
C ASP A 102 22.38 5.03 13.21
N LEU A 103 21.31 5.07 12.39
CA LEU A 103 21.08 4.05 11.36
C LEU A 103 21.80 4.36 10.05
N ASP A 104 22.05 5.62 9.76
CA ASP A 104 22.71 6.08 8.54
C ASP A 104 24.20 6.43 8.74
N ARG A 105 24.71 6.29 9.97
CA ARG A 105 26.11 6.50 10.38
C ARG A 105 26.58 7.94 10.22
N ASN A 106 25.67 8.91 10.33
CA ASN A 106 26.01 10.33 10.18
C ASN A 106 26.52 10.98 11.48
N GLY A 107 26.51 10.25 12.60
CA GLY A 107 26.96 10.69 13.92
C GLY A 107 25.90 11.41 14.75
N ARG A 108 24.63 11.44 14.30
CA ARG A 108 23.48 12.03 15.01
C ARG A 108 22.50 10.92 15.38
N LEU A 109 21.65 11.22 16.36
CA LEU A 109 20.63 10.28 16.85
C LEU A 109 19.26 10.94 16.80
N GLY A 110 18.24 10.12 16.57
CA GLY A 110 16.84 10.52 16.69
C GLY A 110 16.35 11.34 15.51
N GLU A 111 17.04 11.28 14.37
CA GLU A 111 16.57 11.88 13.12
C GLU A 111 15.51 10.98 12.48
N PRO A 112 14.69 11.50 11.54
CA PRO A 112 13.71 10.68 10.83
C PRO A 112 14.31 9.43 10.15
N ARG A 113 15.59 9.48 9.73
CA ARG A 113 16.32 8.34 9.15
C ARG A 113 16.72 7.28 10.17
N ASP A 114 16.73 7.62 11.46
CA ASP A 114 17.04 6.73 12.59
C ASP A 114 15.82 5.98 13.14
N ALA A 115 14.64 6.24 12.60
CA ALA A 115 13.43 5.54 12.96
C ALA A 115 13.34 4.16 12.28
N GLN A 116 12.51 3.25 12.82
CA GLN A 116 12.29 1.91 12.27
C GLN A 116 11.93 1.96 10.78
N GLY A 117 11.04 2.87 10.40
CA GLY A 117 10.93 3.39 9.03
C GLY A 117 10.98 4.92 9.06
N TYR A 118 11.34 5.54 7.93
CA TYR A 118 11.46 6.99 7.86
C TYR A 118 10.17 7.69 8.30
N GLY A 119 10.27 8.62 9.24
CA GLY A 119 9.12 9.41 9.69
C GLY A 119 9.52 10.45 10.72
N ARG A 120 8.86 11.61 10.69
CA ARG A 120 9.09 12.76 11.58
C ARG A 120 8.38 12.61 12.93
N PHE A 121 7.40 11.73 13.01
CA PHE A 121 6.70 11.36 14.24
C PHE A 121 6.20 9.93 14.13
N ALA A 122 6.02 9.26 15.28
CA ALA A 122 5.50 7.91 15.32
C ALA A 122 4.05 7.88 14.83
N GLY A 123 3.82 7.18 13.73
CA GLY A 123 2.50 7.12 13.09
C GLY A 123 2.41 7.84 11.73
N GLN A 124 3.48 8.49 11.27
CA GLN A 124 3.44 9.19 9.99
C GLN A 124 3.23 8.22 8.81
N GLY A 125 2.31 8.56 7.90
CA GLY A 125 2.19 7.86 6.60
C GLY A 125 1.97 6.35 6.70
N GLY A 126 1.09 5.93 7.61
CA GLY A 126 0.75 4.52 7.80
C GLY A 126 -0.24 3.99 6.76
N VAL A 127 -0.85 2.86 7.11
CA VAL A 127 -1.92 2.25 6.32
C VAL A 127 -3.25 2.28 7.08
N ALA A 128 -4.35 2.42 6.34
CA ALA A 128 -5.70 2.37 6.89
C ALA A 128 -6.63 1.59 5.94
N LEU A 129 -7.44 0.70 6.49
CA LEU A 129 -8.47 -0.05 5.78
C LEU A 129 -9.84 0.53 6.09
N LEU A 130 -10.64 0.72 5.04
CA LEU A 130 -12.05 1.06 5.11
C LEU A 130 -12.83 -0.01 4.35
N SER A 131 -13.93 -0.48 4.93
CA SER A 131 -14.68 -1.62 4.39
C SER A 131 -16.18 -1.49 4.65
N ARG A 132 -16.97 -1.87 3.65
CA ARG A 132 -18.42 -2.10 3.76
C ARG A 132 -18.74 -3.35 4.57
N PHE A 133 -17.77 -4.26 4.67
CA PHE A 133 -17.88 -5.56 5.30
C PHE A 133 -17.06 -5.66 6.60
N PRO A 134 -17.46 -6.50 7.59
CA PRO A 134 -16.74 -6.61 8.85
C PRO A 134 -15.26 -7.01 8.70
N LEU A 135 -14.38 -6.28 9.39
CA LEU A 135 -12.96 -6.60 9.52
C LEU A 135 -12.73 -7.39 10.82
N HIS A 136 -12.11 -8.56 10.74
CA HIS A 136 -11.83 -9.39 11.92
C HIS A 136 -10.54 -8.98 12.62
N GLU A 137 -10.58 -7.92 13.42
CA GLU A 137 -9.39 -7.38 14.13
C GLU A 137 -8.66 -8.44 14.98
N THR A 138 -9.39 -9.37 15.61
CA THR A 138 -8.78 -10.45 16.43
C THR A 138 -8.09 -11.53 15.59
N GLY A 139 -8.39 -11.60 14.30
CA GLY A 139 -7.75 -12.52 13.35
C GLY A 139 -6.60 -11.87 12.57
N VAL A 140 -6.25 -10.62 12.87
CA VAL A 140 -5.15 -9.92 12.19
C VAL A 140 -3.82 -10.57 12.54
N VAL A 141 -3.03 -10.89 11.51
CA VAL A 141 -1.63 -11.29 11.66
C VAL A 141 -0.75 -10.12 11.25
N ASP A 142 0.06 -9.63 12.18
CA ASP A 142 0.91 -8.46 11.99
C ASP A 142 2.38 -8.87 11.87
N PHE A 143 2.94 -8.72 10.68
CA PHE A 143 4.36 -8.96 10.39
C PHE A 143 5.22 -7.71 10.54
N SER A 144 4.64 -6.55 10.85
CA SER A 144 5.36 -5.27 10.96
C SER A 144 6.46 -5.33 12.02
N GLY A 145 6.34 -6.20 13.02
CA GLY A 145 7.37 -6.43 14.03
C GLY A 145 8.55 -7.31 13.61
N LEU A 146 8.50 -7.96 12.44
CA LEU A 146 9.53 -8.87 11.95
C LEU A 146 10.87 -8.13 11.77
N LEU A 147 11.95 -8.65 12.36
CA LEU A 147 13.29 -8.10 12.13
C LEU A 147 13.75 -8.42 10.71
N TRP A 148 14.45 -7.47 10.08
CA TRP A 148 14.91 -7.63 8.70
C TRP A 148 15.82 -8.85 8.55
N ARG A 149 16.76 -9.04 9.49
CA ARG A 149 17.66 -10.20 9.51
C ARG A 149 16.94 -11.56 9.66
N ASP A 150 15.71 -11.57 10.17
CA ASP A 150 14.95 -12.80 10.44
C ASP A 150 14.09 -13.21 9.23
N LEU A 151 14.02 -12.38 8.18
CA LEU A 151 13.41 -12.81 6.92
C LEU A 151 14.27 -13.93 6.31
N PRO A 152 13.69 -15.09 5.95
CA PRO A 152 14.45 -16.13 5.27
C PRO A 152 15.11 -15.59 4.00
N GLY A 153 16.42 -15.70 3.86
CA GLY A 153 17.15 -15.16 2.71
C GLY A 153 17.18 -13.62 2.64
N ALA A 154 17.12 -12.93 3.79
CA ALA A 154 17.30 -11.49 3.88
C ALA A 154 18.57 -11.01 3.16
N ARG A 155 18.46 -9.88 2.48
CA ARG A 155 19.54 -9.19 1.77
C ARG A 155 19.94 -7.94 2.55
N LEU A 156 20.72 -8.13 3.61
CA LEU A 156 21.23 -7.01 4.40
C LEU A 156 22.31 -6.23 3.62
N PRO A 157 22.38 -4.90 3.75
CA PRO A 157 23.30 -4.07 2.98
C PRO A 157 24.75 -4.34 3.35
N PHE A 158 25.59 -4.45 2.33
CA PHE A 158 27.01 -4.77 2.44
C PHE A 158 27.79 -3.88 1.47
N THR A 159 28.90 -3.32 1.95
CA THR A 159 29.79 -2.44 1.18
C THR A 159 31.19 -3.05 1.08
N ASP A 160 32.09 -2.45 0.30
CA ASP A 160 33.51 -2.88 0.24
C ASP A 160 34.20 -2.85 1.62
N ALA A 161 33.72 -2.03 2.56
CA ALA A 161 34.21 -1.95 3.92
C ALA A 161 33.64 -3.04 4.86
N GLY A 162 32.72 -3.88 4.38
CA GLY A 162 32.01 -4.89 5.16
C GLY A 162 30.51 -4.59 5.35
N PRO A 163 29.85 -5.26 6.32
CA PRO A 163 28.45 -5.04 6.63
C PRO A 163 28.14 -3.56 6.93
N PHE A 164 27.10 -3.04 6.27
CA PHE A 164 26.69 -1.65 6.46
C PHE A 164 25.89 -1.46 7.75
N LEU A 165 25.10 -2.45 8.17
CA LEU A 165 24.43 -2.39 9.47
C LEU A 165 25.43 -2.76 10.57
N SER A 166 25.35 -2.09 11.72
CA SER A 166 26.04 -2.56 12.92
C SER A 166 25.26 -3.71 13.55
N VAL A 167 25.91 -4.54 14.36
CA VAL A 167 25.24 -5.65 15.08
C VAL A 167 24.05 -5.13 15.90
N ALA A 168 24.20 -3.99 16.59
CA ALA A 168 23.12 -3.38 17.36
C ALA A 168 21.93 -2.96 16.48
N VAL A 169 22.19 -2.50 15.25
CA VAL A 169 21.14 -2.15 14.29
C VAL A 169 20.44 -3.39 13.76
N GLU A 170 21.19 -4.45 13.40
CA GLU A 170 20.59 -5.71 12.93
C GLU A 170 19.67 -6.35 13.97
N GLU A 171 19.97 -6.20 15.27
CA GLU A 171 19.16 -6.72 16.37
C GLU A 171 17.79 -6.02 16.54
N VAL A 172 17.63 -4.80 16.02
CA VAL A 172 16.40 -4.00 16.23
C VAL A 172 15.71 -3.59 14.95
N GLN A 173 16.38 -3.58 13.80
CA GLN A 173 15.84 -3.08 12.55
C GLN A 173 14.73 -4.00 12.06
N ARG A 174 13.50 -3.50 12.03
CA ARG A 174 12.35 -4.18 11.44
C ARG A 174 12.45 -4.16 9.92
N LEU A 175 11.92 -5.20 9.28
CA LEU A 175 11.81 -5.28 7.82
C LEU A 175 10.86 -4.20 7.30
N SER A 176 9.59 -4.24 7.72
CA SER A 176 8.57 -3.29 7.27
C SER A 176 8.95 -1.87 7.68
N SER A 177 8.96 -0.94 6.75
CA SER A 177 9.15 0.49 6.97
C SER A 177 7.88 1.14 7.48
N THR A 178 6.71 0.69 7.00
CA THR A 178 5.41 1.04 7.54
C THR A 178 4.76 -0.16 8.23
N THR A 179 4.09 -1.05 7.50
CA THR A 179 3.34 -2.20 8.02
C THR A 179 3.26 -3.34 7.01
N HIS A 180 3.10 -4.57 7.50
CA HIS A 180 2.68 -5.76 6.74
C HIS A 180 1.60 -6.51 7.53
N LEU A 181 0.37 -6.50 7.04
CA LEU A 181 -0.80 -6.99 7.77
C LEU A 181 -1.57 -8.02 6.94
N MET A 182 -1.93 -9.14 7.56
CA MET A 182 -3.01 -9.99 7.06
C MET A 182 -4.30 -9.66 7.79
N VAL A 183 -5.33 -9.22 7.07
CA VAL A 183 -6.61 -8.77 7.64
C VAL A 183 -7.75 -9.58 7.04
N PRO A 184 -8.44 -10.43 7.82
CA PRO A 184 -9.60 -11.17 7.33
C PRO A 184 -10.84 -10.27 7.23
N VAL A 185 -11.57 -10.38 6.12
CA VAL A 185 -12.83 -9.67 5.84
C VAL A 185 -13.96 -10.68 5.72
N SER A 186 -15.01 -10.51 6.52
CA SER A 186 -16.23 -11.33 6.48
C SER A 186 -17.13 -10.88 5.34
N LEU A 187 -17.43 -11.76 4.38
CA LEU A 187 -18.33 -11.43 3.28
C LEU A 187 -19.79 -11.82 3.59
N PRO A 188 -20.79 -11.23 2.88
CA PRO A 188 -22.21 -11.47 3.16
C PRO A 188 -22.66 -12.93 3.02
N ASP A 189 -21.99 -13.71 2.18
CA ASP A 189 -22.25 -15.14 1.97
C ASP A 189 -21.59 -16.05 3.02
N GLY A 190 -20.86 -15.46 3.97
CA GLY A 190 -20.10 -16.17 5.01
C GLY A 190 -18.69 -16.58 4.60
N ALA A 191 -18.27 -16.30 3.36
CA ALA A 191 -16.88 -16.48 2.95
C ALA A 191 -15.96 -15.47 3.65
N THR A 192 -14.66 -15.78 3.71
CA THR A 192 -13.64 -14.87 4.21
C THR A 192 -12.67 -14.54 3.10
N LEU A 193 -12.49 -13.24 2.84
CA LEU A 193 -11.43 -12.73 1.98
C LEU A 193 -10.28 -12.24 2.87
N THR A 194 -9.06 -12.74 2.66
CA THR A 194 -7.88 -12.27 3.42
C THR A 194 -7.12 -11.21 2.64
N LEU A 195 -6.97 -10.02 3.23
CA LEU A 195 -6.17 -8.93 2.66
C LEU A 195 -4.73 -9.01 3.18
N LEU A 196 -3.75 -9.03 2.28
CA LEU A 196 -2.32 -8.95 2.57
C LEU A 196 -1.86 -7.52 2.26
N ALA A 197 -2.02 -6.63 3.24
CA ALA A 197 -1.87 -5.18 3.11
C ALA A 197 -0.46 -4.70 3.50
N PHE A 198 0.16 -3.85 2.68
CA PHE A 198 1.49 -3.29 2.97
C PHE A 198 1.76 -1.94 2.30
N ALA A 199 2.76 -1.23 2.80
CA ALA A 199 3.40 -0.13 2.09
C ALA A 199 4.93 -0.21 2.28
N ALA A 200 5.65 -0.50 1.21
CA ALA A 200 7.09 -0.67 1.22
C ALA A 200 7.82 0.67 1.13
N THR A 201 9.08 0.71 1.55
CA THR A 201 9.95 1.88 1.44
C THR A 201 10.21 2.20 -0.04
N PRO A 202 10.34 3.48 -0.46
CA PRO A 202 10.84 3.78 -1.79
C PRO A 202 12.29 3.27 -1.95
N PRO A 203 12.67 2.66 -3.09
CA PRO A 203 13.98 2.04 -3.31
C PRO A 203 15.08 3.05 -3.67
N VAL A 204 15.01 4.27 -3.13
CA VAL A 204 15.89 5.40 -3.46
C VAL A 204 16.34 6.11 -2.19
N PHE A 205 17.14 7.18 -2.34
CA PHE A 205 17.68 8.03 -1.27
C PHE A 205 18.83 7.41 -0.45
N ASP A 206 19.58 6.49 -1.06
CA ASP A 206 20.73 5.79 -0.50
C ASP A 206 22.05 6.19 -1.17
N GLY A 207 23.16 5.78 -0.54
CA GLY A 207 24.47 5.69 -1.16
C GLY A 207 24.72 4.31 -1.77
N THR A 208 26.00 3.96 -1.90
CA THR A 208 26.46 2.69 -2.51
C THR A 208 26.03 1.43 -1.74
N GLU A 209 25.56 1.59 -0.50
CA GLU A 209 25.04 0.51 0.34
C GLU A 209 23.67 -0.02 -0.10
N ASP A 210 22.91 0.75 -0.91
CA ASP A 210 21.59 0.39 -1.44
C ASP A 210 20.61 -0.12 -0.37
N ARG A 211 20.57 0.56 0.79
CA ARG A 211 19.78 0.08 1.94
C ARG A 211 18.29 0.02 1.63
N ASN A 212 17.69 1.06 1.04
CA ASN A 212 16.27 1.10 0.72
C ASN A 212 15.94 0.24 -0.49
N GLY A 213 16.80 0.12 -1.50
CA GLY A 213 16.57 -0.81 -2.61
C GLY A 213 16.52 -2.27 -2.14
N LEU A 214 17.48 -2.68 -1.30
CA LEU A 214 17.49 -4.01 -0.69
C LEU A 214 16.30 -4.24 0.26
N ARG A 215 15.98 -3.24 1.08
CA ARG A 215 14.85 -3.31 2.03
C ARG A 215 13.51 -3.37 1.32
N ASN A 216 13.28 -2.52 0.31
CA ASN A 216 12.09 -2.54 -0.52
C ASN A 216 11.88 -3.92 -1.13
N ALA A 217 12.93 -4.50 -1.69
CA ALA A 217 12.87 -5.82 -2.27
C ALA A 217 12.50 -6.87 -1.21
N ASP A 218 13.10 -6.84 -0.03
CA ASP A 218 12.76 -7.79 1.04
C ASP A 218 11.34 -7.57 1.61
N GLU A 219 10.85 -6.33 1.65
CA GLU A 219 9.47 -6.01 2.02
C GLU A 219 8.47 -6.62 1.03
N ILE A 220 8.77 -6.61 -0.28
CA ILE A 220 7.96 -7.27 -1.30
C ILE A 220 8.09 -8.80 -1.20
N ALA A 221 9.32 -9.29 -0.96
CA ALA A 221 9.60 -10.72 -0.86
C ALA A 221 8.86 -11.39 0.30
N LEU A 222 8.58 -10.66 1.39
CA LEU A 222 7.84 -11.18 2.54
C LEU A 222 6.52 -11.81 2.13
N TRP A 223 5.76 -11.22 1.20
CA TRP A 223 4.50 -11.81 0.76
C TRP A 223 4.67 -13.13 0.02
N ALA A 224 5.68 -13.24 -0.85
CA ALA A 224 6.03 -14.53 -1.45
C ALA A 224 6.36 -15.57 -0.37
N ARG A 225 7.13 -15.18 0.66
CA ARG A 225 7.49 -16.11 1.76
C ARG A 225 6.30 -16.53 2.61
N VAL A 226 5.34 -15.64 2.83
CA VAL A 226 4.07 -15.98 3.49
C VAL A 226 3.25 -16.94 2.63
N LEU A 227 3.13 -16.68 1.32
CA LEU A 227 2.38 -17.51 0.39
C LEU A 227 2.97 -18.92 0.22
N ASP A 228 4.29 -19.04 0.31
CA ASP A 228 5.04 -20.30 0.32
C ASP A 228 5.01 -21.03 1.68
N GLY A 229 4.46 -20.39 2.72
CA GLY A 229 4.40 -20.93 4.09
C GLY A 229 5.73 -20.88 4.86
N ALA A 230 6.73 -20.15 4.35
CA ALA A 230 8.04 -20.01 4.99
C ALA A 230 8.03 -19.15 6.27
N MET A 231 6.93 -18.42 6.50
CA MET A 231 6.74 -17.59 7.70
C MET A 231 5.91 -18.27 8.80
N GLY A 232 5.61 -19.57 8.66
CA GLY A 232 4.83 -20.33 9.66
C GLY A 232 3.35 -19.99 9.71
N VAL A 233 2.87 -19.13 8.81
CA VAL A 233 1.47 -18.75 8.63
C VAL A 233 1.00 -19.27 7.28
N ARG A 234 -0.19 -19.86 7.24
CA ARG A 234 -0.83 -20.30 5.99
C ARG A 234 -1.97 -19.34 5.68
N ALA A 235 -1.84 -18.57 4.60
CA ALA A 235 -2.94 -17.81 4.02
C ALA A 235 -3.77 -18.77 3.14
N ASP A 236 -4.60 -19.61 3.76
CA ASP A 236 -5.47 -20.54 3.04
C ASP A 236 -6.73 -19.82 2.53
N GLY A 237 -7.29 -20.27 1.41
CA GLY A 237 -8.48 -19.70 0.78
C GLY A 237 -8.25 -18.39 0.01
N PRO A 238 -9.36 -17.71 -0.38
CA PRO A 238 -9.33 -16.48 -1.14
C PRO A 238 -8.56 -15.35 -0.44
N LEU A 239 -7.60 -14.78 -1.15
CA LEU A 239 -6.80 -13.65 -0.69
C LEU A 239 -6.52 -12.62 -1.78
N VAL A 240 -6.11 -11.43 -1.34
CA VAL A 240 -5.63 -10.33 -2.19
C VAL A 240 -4.39 -9.71 -1.54
N VAL A 241 -3.26 -9.69 -2.25
CA VAL A 241 -2.12 -8.82 -1.88
C VAL A 241 -2.41 -7.43 -2.41
N LEU A 242 -2.37 -6.40 -1.56
CA LEU A 242 -2.66 -5.03 -1.98
C LEU A 242 -1.83 -3.99 -1.25
N GLY A 243 -1.53 -2.90 -1.94
CA GLY A 243 -0.84 -1.75 -1.37
C GLY A 243 0.26 -1.18 -2.25
N LYS A 244 1.12 -0.38 -1.61
CA LYS A 244 2.18 0.38 -2.25
C LYS A 244 3.48 -0.40 -2.21
N ALA A 245 3.87 -1.00 -3.33
CA ALA A 245 5.13 -1.71 -3.46
C ALA A 245 6.31 -0.78 -3.74
N ASN A 246 6.06 0.44 -4.25
CA ASN A 246 7.12 1.41 -4.62
C ASN A 246 8.13 0.88 -5.66
N LEU A 247 7.80 -0.20 -6.36
CA LEU A 247 8.70 -0.83 -7.31
C LEU A 247 7.95 -1.17 -8.59
N ASP A 248 8.42 -0.63 -9.70
CA ASP A 248 7.93 -0.93 -11.04
C ASP A 248 8.65 -2.17 -11.60
N PRO A 249 7.99 -3.00 -12.43
CA PRO A 249 8.61 -4.19 -13.02
C PRO A 249 9.70 -3.91 -14.07
N GLN A 250 9.80 -2.70 -14.62
CA GLN A 250 10.70 -2.37 -15.74
C GLN A 250 11.45 -1.04 -15.54
N ASP A 251 10.79 -0.02 -14.99
CA ASP A 251 11.29 1.35 -14.95
C ASP A 251 11.65 1.84 -13.54
N GLY A 252 12.30 3.01 -13.46
CA GLY A 252 12.73 3.60 -12.19
C GLY A 252 13.90 2.87 -11.53
N GLU A 253 14.14 3.17 -10.24
CA GLU A 253 15.19 2.54 -9.44
C GLU A 253 14.67 1.32 -8.66
N GLY A 254 15.59 0.46 -8.23
CA GLY A 254 15.31 -0.68 -7.36
C GLY A 254 15.52 -2.05 -8.01
N LEU A 255 15.18 -3.11 -7.28
CA LEU A 255 15.41 -4.49 -7.70
C LEU A 255 14.17 -5.09 -8.39
N HIS A 256 13.85 -4.64 -9.61
CA HIS A 256 12.62 -4.99 -10.37
C HIS A 256 12.29 -6.48 -10.45
N ARG A 257 13.30 -7.35 -10.41
CA ARG A 257 13.12 -8.81 -10.34
C ARG A 257 12.18 -9.19 -9.19
N GLN A 258 12.25 -8.50 -8.07
CA GLN A 258 11.48 -8.84 -6.89
C GLN A 258 9.98 -8.63 -7.05
N ILE A 259 9.56 -7.51 -7.65
CA ILE A 259 8.14 -7.30 -7.95
C ILE A 259 7.68 -8.23 -9.06
N THR A 260 8.54 -8.50 -10.06
CA THR A 260 8.24 -9.47 -11.13
C THR A 260 8.00 -10.89 -10.59
N GLU A 261 8.78 -11.32 -9.59
CA GLU A 261 8.56 -12.61 -8.90
C GLU A 261 7.22 -12.64 -8.15
N LEU A 262 6.81 -11.55 -7.49
CA LEU A 262 5.51 -11.48 -6.83
C LEU A 262 4.35 -11.49 -7.85
N LEU A 263 4.46 -10.73 -8.93
CA LEU A 263 3.46 -10.68 -10.02
C LEU A 263 3.28 -12.04 -10.72
N SER A 264 4.35 -12.82 -10.82
CA SER A 264 4.35 -14.16 -11.42
C SER A 264 4.16 -15.29 -10.41
N HIS A 265 3.94 -14.98 -9.13
CA HIS A 265 3.81 -15.97 -8.08
C HIS A 265 2.66 -16.96 -8.39
N PRO A 266 2.86 -18.29 -8.28
CA PRO A 266 1.87 -19.29 -8.73
C PRO A 266 0.50 -19.19 -8.06
N ARG A 267 0.43 -18.66 -6.84
CA ARG A 267 -0.85 -18.44 -6.13
C ARG A 267 -1.58 -17.16 -6.54
N LEU A 268 -0.91 -16.22 -7.18
CA LEU A 268 -1.45 -14.90 -7.53
C LEU A 268 -1.73 -14.81 -9.03
N GLN A 269 -2.55 -13.83 -9.39
CA GLN A 269 -2.73 -13.37 -10.75
C GLN A 269 -2.63 -11.85 -10.79
N ASP A 270 -2.01 -11.33 -11.84
CA ASP A 270 -1.96 -9.90 -12.11
C ASP A 270 -3.12 -9.51 -13.03
N ALA A 271 -4.08 -8.75 -12.51
CA ALA A 271 -5.22 -8.25 -13.26
C ALA A 271 -4.85 -7.16 -14.29
N ARG A 272 -3.61 -6.63 -14.24
CA ARG A 272 -3.09 -5.57 -15.10
C ARG A 272 -4.09 -4.40 -15.22
N PRO A 273 -4.50 -3.77 -14.11
CA PRO A 273 -5.43 -2.64 -14.14
C PRO A 273 -4.87 -1.52 -15.02
N ARG A 274 -5.71 -0.98 -15.92
CA ARG A 274 -5.28 0.03 -16.90
C ARG A 274 -6.04 1.35 -16.77
N SER A 275 -5.48 2.41 -17.35
CA SER A 275 -6.16 3.69 -17.53
C SER A 275 -5.84 4.36 -18.85
N ASP A 276 -6.77 5.19 -19.32
CA ASP A 276 -6.55 6.08 -20.47
C ASP A 276 -5.58 7.22 -20.12
N GLY A 277 -5.65 7.74 -18.89
CA GLY A 277 -4.76 8.79 -18.39
C GLY A 277 -3.29 8.36 -18.36
N GLY A 278 -2.99 7.19 -17.78
CA GLY A 278 -1.63 6.64 -17.82
C GLY A 278 -1.14 6.41 -19.25
N ALA A 279 -2.00 5.88 -20.13
CA ALA A 279 -1.64 5.62 -21.52
C ALA A 279 -1.23 6.88 -22.31
N VAL A 280 -1.73 8.07 -21.94
CA VAL A 280 -1.35 9.34 -22.57
C VAL A 280 -0.26 10.09 -21.81
N ALA A 281 -0.08 9.82 -20.52
CA ALA A 281 0.94 10.42 -19.65
C ALA A 281 2.24 9.60 -19.68
N GLN A 282 2.76 9.28 -20.87
CA GLN A 282 3.97 8.47 -20.99
C GLN A 282 5.22 9.29 -20.61
N SER A 283 5.99 8.77 -19.65
CA SER A 283 7.32 9.32 -19.34
C SER A 283 8.37 8.93 -20.37
N ARG A 284 9.28 9.87 -20.64
CA ARG A 284 10.30 9.69 -21.67
C ARG A 284 11.38 8.70 -21.21
N GLY A 285 11.65 7.71 -22.06
CA GLY A 285 12.72 6.73 -21.81
C GLY A 285 12.28 5.52 -20.97
N HIS A 286 11.01 5.47 -20.57
CA HIS A 286 10.43 4.29 -19.92
C HIS A 286 10.12 3.20 -20.95
N GLU A 287 10.35 1.95 -20.57
CA GLU A 287 10.11 0.73 -21.36
C GLU A 287 8.77 0.07 -21.00
N GLY A 288 8.24 0.34 -19.81
CA GLY A 288 6.96 -0.09 -19.30
C GLY A 288 5.77 0.31 -20.18
N ASP A 289 4.67 -0.43 -20.02
CA ASP A 289 3.40 -0.04 -20.64
C ASP A 289 2.77 1.08 -19.80
N PRO A 290 2.74 2.34 -20.29
CA PRO A 290 2.32 3.49 -19.48
C PRO A 290 0.83 3.42 -19.10
N GLY A 291 0.05 2.63 -19.83
CA GLY A 291 -1.34 2.39 -19.44
C GLY A 291 -1.51 1.61 -18.13
N LEU A 292 -0.43 1.02 -17.59
CA LEU A 292 -0.41 0.35 -16.29
C LEU A 292 0.15 1.22 -15.16
N ASP A 293 0.58 2.45 -15.46
CA ASP A 293 1.15 3.34 -14.45
C ASP A 293 0.10 3.70 -13.39
N THR A 294 0.55 3.79 -12.15
CA THR A 294 -0.30 4.07 -10.98
C THR A 294 0.12 5.33 -10.25
N ALA A 295 1.25 5.92 -10.61
CA ALA A 295 1.77 7.14 -10.02
C ALA A 295 2.35 8.08 -11.07
N ASP A 296 2.21 9.37 -10.79
CA ASP A 296 2.62 10.49 -11.62
C ASP A 296 3.61 11.37 -10.85
N TRP A 297 4.88 11.31 -11.24
CA TRP A 297 5.96 12.06 -10.62
C TRP A 297 6.67 12.94 -11.64
N SER A 298 7.50 13.86 -11.14
CA SER A 298 8.37 14.66 -12.00
C SER A 298 9.13 13.78 -13.00
N GLU A 299 9.25 14.28 -14.22
CA GLU A 299 9.88 13.55 -15.31
C GLU A 299 11.37 13.28 -15.04
N PRO A 300 11.97 12.27 -15.71
CA PRO A 300 13.40 11.97 -15.60
C PRO A 300 14.32 13.17 -15.90
N GLU A 301 13.97 14.03 -16.85
CA GLU A 301 14.70 15.26 -17.14
C GLU A 301 14.73 16.27 -15.96
N ASP A 302 13.76 16.20 -15.06
CA ASP A 302 13.64 17.04 -13.87
C ASP A 302 14.16 16.34 -12.59
N ASN A 303 14.93 15.27 -12.75
CA ASN A 303 15.44 14.40 -11.67
C ASN A 303 14.33 13.71 -10.85
N GLY A 304 13.19 13.43 -11.47
CA GLY A 304 12.18 12.54 -10.89
C GLY A 304 12.20 11.16 -11.53
N PRO A 305 11.43 10.21 -10.99
CA PRO A 305 11.37 8.85 -11.51
C PRO A 305 10.45 8.70 -12.72
N GLY A 306 9.72 9.74 -13.14
CA GLY A 306 8.63 9.63 -14.12
C GLY A 306 7.45 8.80 -13.61
N ASN A 307 6.58 8.43 -14.53
CA ASN A 307 5.37 7.67 -14.24
C ASN A 307 5.68 6.19 -14.13
N LEU A 308 5.17 5.55 -13.09
CA LEU A 308 5.52 4.17 -12.73
C LEU A 308 4.29 3.42 -12.22
N ARG A 309 4.34 2.09 -12.35
CA ARG A 309 3.42 1.15 -11.69
C ARG A 309 3.98 0.73 -10.34
N VAL A 310 3.42 1.28 -9.27
CA VAL A 310 3.95 1.10 -7.89
C VAL A 310 2.89 0.67 -6.87
N ASP A 311 1.62 0.70 -7.26
CA ASP A 311 0.48 0.28 -6.44
C ASP A 311 -0.18 -0.96 -7.06
N TYR A 312 -0.49 -1.94 -6.22
CA TYR A 312 -0.88 -3.27 -6.69
C TYR A 312 -2.12 -3.79 -5.97
N VAL A 313 -2.95 -4.54 -6.71
CA VAL A 313 -4.04 -5.37 -6.20
C VAL A 313 -3.95 -6.72 -6.91
N LEU A 314 -3.44 -7.73 -6.22
CA LEU A 314 -3.11 -9.05 -6.76
C LEU A 314 -3.97 -10.11 -6.07
N PRO A 315 -5.14 -10.44 -6.65
CA PRO A 315 -5.96 -11.52 -6.14
C PRO A 315 -5.27 -12.87 -6.33
N SER A 316 -5.66 -13.83 -5.51
CA SER A 316 -5.31 -15.23 -5.66
C SER A 316 -6.00 -15.86 -6.87
N ARG A 317 -5.41 -16.93 -7.43
CA ARG A 317 -5.89 -17.56 -8.69
C ARG A 317 -7.23 -18.27 -8.59
N ASP A 318 -7.66 -18.61 -7.37
CA ASP A 318 -8.96 -19.20 -7.07
C ASP A 318 -10.10 -18.17 -7.02
N VAL A 319 -9.79 -16.87 -7.12
CA VAL A 319 -10.77 -15.78 -7.25
C VAL A 319 -10.94 -15.40 -8.72
N GLU A 320 -12.17 -15.23 -9.19
CA GLU A 320 -12.43 -14.73 -10.54
C GLU A 320 -12.24 -13.20 -10.58
N VAL A 321 -11.42 -12.71 -11.51
CA VAL A 321 -11.29 -11.29 -11.83
C VAL A 321 -12.35 -10.92 -12.86
N VAL A 322 -13.27 -10.04 -12.49
CA VAL A 322 -14.38 -9.59 -13.33
C VAL A 322 -13.97 -8.37 -14.16
N ASP A 323 -13.33 -7.39 -13.53
CA ASP A 323 -12.85 -6.16 -14.16
C ASP A 323 -11.71 -5.56 -13.32
N ALA A 324 -10.92 -4.67 -13.90
CA ALA A 324 -9.82 -4.00 -13.21
C ALA A 324 -9.47 -2.67 -13.86
N GLY A 325 -9.06 -1.70 -13.06
CA GLY A 325 -8.70 -0.38 -13.58
C GLY A 325 -7.87 0.47 -12.64
N VAL A 326 -7.26 1.48 -13.24
CA VAL A 326 -6.68 2.62 -12.52
C VAL A 326 -7.59 3.81 -12.77
N PHE A 327 -8.04 4.48 -11.71
CA PHE A 327 -8.85 5.69 -11.88
C PHE A 327 -7.92 6.88 -12.21
N TRP A 328 -7.61 7.00 -13.50
CA TRP A 328 -6.82 8.10 -14.06
C TRP A 328 -7.46 8.56 -15.38
N PRO A 329 -8.34 9.56 -15.33
CA PRO A 329 -8.94 10.14 -16.53
C PRO A 329 -7.89 10.88 -17.37
N SER A 330 -8.02 10.84 -18.70
CA SER A 330 -7.05 11.49 -19.62
C SER A 330 -7.27 13.00 -19.81
N GLY A 331 -8.26 13.59 -19.15
CA GLY A 331 -8.52 15.03 -19.23
C GLY A 331 -9.81 15.48 -18.56
N GLY A 332 -10.03 16.79 -18.58
CA GLY A 332 -11.20 17.45 -17.99
C GLY A 332 -11.23 17.38 -16.47
N VAL A 333 -12.41 17.62 -15.89
CA VAL A 333 -12.62 17.70 -14.42
C VAL A 333 -12.18 16.44 -13.67
N GLY A 334 -12.17 15.28 -14.34
CA GLY A 334 -11.69 14.03 -13.75
C GLY A 334 -10.17 13.99 -13.58
N LEU A 335 -9.41 14.58 -14.52
CA LEU A 335 -7.95 14.69 -14.39
C LEU A 335 -7.59 15.70 -13.29
N GLU A 336 -8.23 16.87 -13.30
CA GLU A 336 -8.05 17.90 -12.26
C GLU A 336 -8.32 17.33 -10.85
N LEU A 337 -9.34 16.46 -10.72
CA LEU A 337 -9.68 15.78 -9.48
C LEU A 337 -8.55 14.86 -8.99
N VAL A 338 -8.02 13.99 -9.85
CA VAL A 338 -6.98 13.04 -9.43
C VAL A 338 -5.65 13.74 -9.14
N GLU A 339 -5.30 14.80 -9.88
CA GLU A 339 -4.12 15.64 -9.63
C GLU A 339 -4.20 16.39 -8.31
N ALA A 340 -5.41 16.85 -7.93
CA ALA A 340 -5.64 17.49 -6.62
C ALA A 340 -5.60 16.49 -5.45
N ALA A 341 -5.91 15.22 -5.70
CA ALA A 341 -5.99 14.20 -4.66
C ALA A 341 -4.60 13.68 -4.24
N SER A 342 -3.79 13.24 -5.20
CA SER A 342 -2.51 12.57 -4.96
C SER A 342 -1.69 12.50 -6.25
N ARG A 343 -0.39 12.26 -6.13
CA ARG A 343 0.44 11.81 -7.25
C ARG A 343 0.13 10.38 -7.66
N HIS A 344 -0.38 9.57 -6.74
CA HIS A 344 -0.85 8.22 -7.04
C HIS A 344 -2.29 8.23 -7.52
N ARG A 345 -2.70 7.13 -8.16
CA ARG A 345 -4.05 6.90 -8.67
C ARG A 345 -4.65 5.72 -7.94
N LEU A 346 -5.96 5.72 -7.76
CA LEU A 346 -6.66 4.62 -7.12
C LEU A 346 -6.68 3.41 -8.06
N VAL A 347 -6.14 2.28 -7.59
CA VAL A 347 -6.09 1.00 -8.32
C VAL A 347 -7.16 0.08 -7.75
N TRP A 348 -8.00 -0.50 -8.61
CA TRP A 348 -9.10 -1.37 -8.19
C TRP A 348 -9.21 -2.63 -9.04
N VAL A 349 -9.77 -3.68 -8.44
CA VAL A 349 -10.12 -4.94 -9.10
C VAL A 349 -11.48 -5.39 -8.58
N ASP A 350 -12.36 -5.76 -9.51
CA ASP A 350 -13.64 -6.38 -9.24
C ASP A 350 -13.49 -7.89 -9.21
N LEU A 351 -13.93 -8.49 -8.10
CA LEU A 351 -13.68 -9.88 -7.76
C LEU A 351 -14.99 -10.63 -7.57
N ARG A 352 -14.98 -11.90 -7.94
CA ARG A 352 -16.02 -12.85 -7.57
C ARG A 352 -15.36 -14.06 -6.91
N LEU A 353 -15.74 -14.33 -5.67
CA LEU A 353 -15.18 -15.45 -4.93
C LEU A 353 -15.76 -16.79 -5.41
N PRO A 354 -15.00 -17.89 -5.23
CA PRO A 354 -15.35 -19.22 -5.71
C PRO A 354 -16.55 -19.89 -5.02
#